data_AF-A0A9E5AKI1-F1
#
_entry.id   AF-A0A9E5AKI1-F1
#
_cell.length_a   1.000
_cell.length_b   1.000
_cell.length_c   1.000
_cell.angle_alpha   90.00
_cell.angle_beta   90.00
_cell.angle_gamma   90.00
#
_symmetry.space_group_name_H-M   'P 1'
#
loop_
_entity.id
_entity.type
_entity.pdbx_description
1 polymer ?
#
loop_
_entity_poly.entity_id
_entity_poly.type
_entity_poly.pdbx_seq_one_letter_code
_entity_poly.pdbx_strand_id
1 'polypeptide(L)'
;MIFTETREGRRFVGEVPPGAPLMASLRQLAENYRIDCGWFDGAGQVRDAMLRPLLPTGDYGEVDTLPGVALLASLKLSFSHKNGARDVVARVVLQSGERTIGGLLEEAVSGSVEIAGQTFDDITLRRHMDYDSNLWRWLDVAVNVVTADGDAVRSGRLAMEAMPSRLLEPEEMPQLRVGDALQHPALGYCVITQVHDSDRVAIQMATGKIAQLHLGVLTLKRGATKQGRTTYAVHVRRRNV
;
A
#
# COMPACT_ATOMS: atom_id res chain seq x y z
N MET A 1 -15.45 -5.71 -31.74
CA MET A 1 -14.85 -4.48 -31.19
C MET A 1 -15.80 -3.94 -30.15
N ILE A 2 -15.37 -3.79 -28.89
CA ILE A 2 -16.13 -3.08 -27.86
C ILE A 2 -15.55 -1.68 -27.79
N PHE A 3 -16.42 -0.68 -27.93
CA PHE A 3 -16.06 0.73 -27.82
C PHE A 3 -17.18 1.43 -27.05
N THR A 4 -16.83 2.12 -25.97
CA THR A 4 -17.76 2.90 -25.16
C THR A 4 -17.08 4.17 -24.72
N GLU A 5 -17.85 5.25 -24.63
CA GLU A 5 -17.42 6.49 -23.99
C GLU A 5 -17.69 6.41 -22.49
N THR A 6 -16.83 7.03 -21.69
CA THR A 6 -16.96 7.18 -20.23
C THR A 6 -16.93 8.67 -19.90
N ARG A 7 -17.79 9.09 -18.98
CA ARG A 7 -17.98 10.48 -18.56
C ARG A 7 -17.58 10.71 -17.12
N GLU A 8 -17.51 9.64 -16.34
CA GLU A 8 -17.22 9.70 -14.90
C GLU A 8 -16.01 8.85 -14.55
N GLY A 9 -15.11 9.43 -13.76
CA GLY A 9 -13.92 8.72 -13.33
C GLY A 9 -13.16 9.47 -12.24
N ARG A 10 -12.57 8.70 -11.33
CA ARG A 10 -11.65 9.19 -10.30
C ARG A 10 -10.21 8.94 -10.74
N ARG A 11 -9.32 9.86 -10.35
CA ARG A 11 -7.86 9.72 -10.53
C ARG A 11 -7.20 9.32 -9.22
N PHE A 12 -6.22 8.45 -9.32
CA PHE A 12 -5.48 7.91 -8.20
C PHE A 12 -3.99 8.10 -8.43
N VAL A 13 -3.27 8.40 -7.35
CA VAL A 13 -1.82 8.34 -7.26
C VAL A 13 -1.49 7.72 -5.92
N GLY A 14 -0.51 6.84 -5.87
CA GLY A 14 -0.09 6.22 -4.62
C GLY A 14 1.15 5.36 -4.77
N GLU A 15 1.58 4.82 -3.64
CA GLU A 15 2.70 3.88 -3.57
C GLU A 15 2.21 2.61 -2.88
N VAL A 16 2.59 1.45 -3.43
CA VAL A 16 2.44 0.17 -2.74
C VAL A 16 3.62 0.02 -1.77
N PRO A 17 3.37 -0.04 -0.44
CA PRO A 17 4.43 0.00 0.55
C PRO A 17 5.48 -1.11 0.36
N PRO A 18 6.76 -0.82 0.65
CA PRO A 18 7.82 -1.83 0.62
C PRO A 18 7.47 -3.06 1.49
N GLY A 19 7.81 -4.25 1.01
CA GLY A 19 7.51 -5.53 1.64
C GLY A 19 6.08 -6.04 1.45
N ALA A 20 5.15 -5.25 0.88
CA ALA A 20 3.79 -5.70 0.65
C ALA A 20 3.67 -6.61 -0.59
N PRO A 21 2.79 -7.63 -0.58
CA PRO A 21 2.45 -8.40 -1.77
C PRO A 21 1.72 -7.50 -2.77
N LEU A 22 2.33 -7.26 -3.93
CA LEU A 22 1.90 -6.25 -4.89
C LEU A 22 0.50 -6.54 -5.45
N MET A 23 0.26 -7.76 -5.93
CA MET A 23 -1.02 -8.10 -6.57
C MET A 23 -2.16 -8.19 -5.55
N ALA A 24 -1.91 -8.72 -4.35
CA ALA A 24 -2.88 -8.68 -3.26
C ALA A 24 -3.24 -7.24 -2.86
N SER A 25 -2.26 -6.34 -2.75
CA SER A 25 -2.49 -4.93 -2.41
C SER A 25 -3.33 -4.21 -3.47
N LEU A 26 -3.07 -4.48 -4.76
CA LEU A 26 -3.85 -3.91 -5.87
C LEU A 26 -5.29 -4.44 -5.92
N ARG A 27 -5.52 -5.72 -5.60
CA ARG A 27 -6.87 -6.27 -5.44
C ARG A 27 -7.60 -5.63 -4.27
N GLN A 28 -6.92 -5.44 -3.14
CA GLN A 28 -7.50 -4.75 -1.98
C GLN A 28 -7.84 -3.29 -2.29
N LEU A 29 -7.00 -2.59 -3.07
CA LEU A 29 -7.31 -1.25 -3.58
C LEU A 29 -8.62 -1.26 -4.38
N ALA A 30 -8.78 -2.22 -5.30
CA ALA A 30 -10.00 -2.35 -6.09
C ALA A 30 -11.24 -2.57 -5.23
N GLU A 31 -11.16 -3.40 -4.19
CA GLU A 31 -12.29 -3.65 -3.28
C GLU A 31 -12.62 -2.44 -2.42
N ASN A 32 -11.60 -1.84 -1.78
CA ASN A 32 -11.77 -0.71 -0.87
C ASN A 32 -12.42 0.49 -1.58
N TYR A 33 -11.96 0.78 -2.80
CA TYR A 33 -12.44 1.91 -3.59
C TYR A 33 -13.53 1.54 -4.60
N ARG A 34 -14.00 0.28 -4.60
CA ARG A 34 -15.02 -0.25 -5.52
C ARG A 34 -14.69 0.05 -6.98
N ILE A 35 -13.48 -0.28 -7.39
CA ILE A 35 -13.01 -0.06 -8.75
C ILE A 35 -13.52 -1.21 -9.63
N ASP A 36 -14.62 -0.95 -10.35
CA ASP A 36 -15.20 -1.92 -11.29
C ASP A 36 -14.56 -1.85 -12.68
N CYS A 37 -14.04 -0.68 -13.06
CA CYS A 37 -13.29 -0.49 -14.29
C CYS A 37 -12.22 0.59 -14.12
N GLY A 38 -11.05 0.39 -14.72
CA GLY A 38 -9.97 1.37 -14.63
C GLY A 38 -8.69 0.94 -15.33
N TRP A 39 -7.84 1.93 -15.58
CA TRP A 39 -6.51 1.76 -16.15
C TRP A 39 -5.49 2.50 -15.30
N PHE A 40 -4.45 1.77 -14.88
CA PHE A 40 -3.37 2.33 -14.07
C PHE A 40 -2.03 1.96 -14.68
N ASP A 41 -1.08 2.84 -14.48
CA ASP A 41 0.31 2.68 -14.88
C ASP A 41 1.19 2.82 -13.63
N GLY A 42 2.36 2.18 -13.63
CA GLY A 42 3.28 2.29 -12.52
C GLY A 42 4.71 1.90 -12.88
N ALA A 43 5.61 2.16 -11.95
CA ALA A 43 7.03 1.82 -12.02
C ALA A 43 7.61 1.72 -10.61
N GLY A 44 8.82 1.18 -10.49
CA GLY A 44 9.51 1.14 -9.20
C GLY A 44 10.44 -0.07 -9.07
N GLN A 45 10.47 -0.66 -7.88
CA GLN A 45 11.27 -1.84 -7.59
C GLN A 45 10.38 -2.95 -7.03
N VAL A 46 10.67 -4.19 -7.41
CA VAL A 46 10.01 -5.38 -6.89
C VAL A 46 11.04 -6.44 -6.51
N ARG A 47 10.62 -7.41 -5.71
CA ARG A 47 11.40 -8.60 -5.37
C ARG A 47 10.62 -9.87 -5.63
N ASP A 48 11.36 -10.93 -5.97
CA ASP A 48 10.85 -12.30 -6.07
C ASP A 48 9.60 -12.37 -6.96
N ALA A 49 9.71 -11.78 -8.16
CA ALA A 49 8.58 -11.63 -9.06
C ALA A 49 8.21 -12.97 -9.71
N MET A 50 6.92 -13.25 -9.77
CA MET A 50 6.34 -14.41 -10.44
C MET A 50 5.54 -13.92 -11.64
N LEU A 51 5.93 -14.33 -12.85
CA LEU A 51 5.29 -13.87 -14.07
C LEU A 51 5.11 -14.99 -15.09
N ARG A 52 4.06 -14.91 -15.91
CA ARG A 52 3.91 -15.76 -17.09
C ARG A 52 4.41 -15.02 -18.33
N PRO A 53 5.43 -15.52 -19.03
CA PRO A 53 5.91 -14.89 -20.25
C PRO A 53 4.89 -15.08 -21.37
N LEU A 54 4.81 -14.11 -22.29
CA LEU A 54 4.04 -14.26 -23.52
C LEU A 54 4.83 -15.16 -24.49
N LEU A 55 4.23 -16.28 -24.89
CA LEU A 55 4.81 -17.21 -25.85
C LEU A 55 4.59 -16.72 -27.30
N PRO A 56 5.40 -17.17 -28.27
CA PRO A 56 5.18 -16.87 -29.69
C PRO A 56 3.82 -17.32 -30.23
N THR A 57 3.15 -18.25 -29.55
CA THR A 57 1.79 -18.70 -29.89
C THR A 57 0.72 -17.67 -29.55
N GLY A 58 1.05 -16.66 -28.72
CA GLY A 58 0.10 -15.68 -28.19
C GLY A 58 -0.46 -16.03 -26.82
N ASP A 59 -0.20 -17.25 -26.31
CA ASP A 59 -0.58 -17.67 -24.97
C ASP A 59 0.43 -17.21 -23.91
N TYR A 60 -0.01 -17.20 -22.66
CA TYR A 60 0.89 -17.07 -21.52
C TYR A 60 1.42 -18.43 -21.10
N GLY A 61 2.74 -18.52 -20.91
CA GLY A 61 3.41 -19.75 -20.48
C GLY A 61 3.17 -20.12 -19.01
N GLU A 62 3.98 -21.07 -18.55
CA GLU A 62 4.06 -21.40 -17.12
C GLU A 62 4.64 -20.23 -16.32
N VAL A 63 4.43 -20.26 -15.00
CA VAL A 63 4.95 -19.22 -14.12
C VAL A 63 6.47 -19.35 -14.03
N ASP A 64 7.18 -18.32 -14.48
CA ASP A 64 8.62 -18.14 -14.27
C ASP A 64 8.84 -17.28 -13.02
N THR A 65 9.82 -17.67 -12.21
CA THR A 65 10.18 -16.95 -10.98
C THR A 65 11.49 -16.21 -11.19
N LEU A 66 11.48 -14.91 -10.94
CA LEU A 66 12.64 -14.04 -10.96
C LEU A 66 13.04 -13.72 -9.51
N PRO A 67 13.94 -14.50 -8.89
CA PRO A 67 14.37 -14.28 -7.52
C PRO A 67 15.22 -13.01 -7.39
N GLY A 68 15.17 -12.39 -6.21
CA GLY A 68 15.95 -11.19 -5.91
C GLY A 68 15.27 -9.90 -6.36
N VAL A 69 16.03 -8.81 -6.48
CA VAL A 69 15.50 -7.47 -6.79
C VAL A 69 15.49 -7.25 -8.31
N ALA A 70 14.37 -6.72 -8.82
CA ALA A 70 14.24 -6.26 -10.19
C ALA A 70 13.70 -4.82 -10.24
N LEU A 71 14.19 -4.06 -11.22
CA LEU A 71 13.59 -2.79 -11.60
C LEU A 71 12.28 -3.09 -12.34
N LEU A 72 11.17 -2.56 -11.84
CA LEU A 72 9.88 -2.54 -12.52
C LEU A 72 9.86 -1.33 -13.44
N ALA A 73 10.33 -1.51 -14.68
CA ALA A 73 10.43 -0.45 -15.68
C ALA A 73 9.05 0.00 -16.18
N SER A 74 8.07 -0.91 -16.21
CA SER A 74 6.70 -0.60 -16.60
C SER A 74 5.73 -1.59 -15.95
N LEU A 75 4.65 -1.05 -15.38
CA LEU A 75 3.49 -1.78 -14.90
C LEU A 75 2.25 -1.21 -15.60
N LYS A 76 1.46 -2.07 -16.23
CA LYS A 76 0.17 -1.74 -16.84
C LYS A 76 -0.92 -2.57 -16.18
N LEU A 77 -1.84 -1.91 -15.50
CA LEU A 77 -2.93 -2.53 -14.77
C LEU A 77 -4.26 -2.25 -15.45
N SER A 78 -5.10 -3.27 -15.49
CA SER A 78 -6.48 -3.14 -15.94
C SER A 78 -7.45 -3.78 -14.95
N PHE A 79 -8.37 -2.97 -14.45
CA PHE A 79 -9.44 -3.38 -13.55
C PHE A 79 -10.68 -3.68 -14.38
N SER A 80 -11.28 -4.84 -14.15
CA SER A 80 -12.57 -5.21 -14.74
C SER A 80 -13.20 -6.32 -13.91
N HIS A 81 -14.26 -6.97 -14.41
CA HIS A 81 -14.84 -8.14 -13.78
C HIS A 81 -14.44 -9.43 -14.51
N LYS A 82 -14.35 -10.54 -13.77
CA LYS A 82 -14.18 -11.90 -14.29
C LYS A 82 -14.99 -12.84 -13.41
N ASN A 83 -15.85 -13.68 -14.01
CA ASN A 83 -16.73 -14.60 -13.27
C ASN A 83 -17.57 -13.91 -12.17
N GLY A 84 -18.03 -12.67 -12.43
CA GLY A 84 -18.86 -11.91 -11.49
C GLY A 84 -18.12 -11.24 -10.32
N ALA A 85 -16.79 -11.33 -10.27
CA ALA A 85 -15.97 -10.66 -9.25
C ALA A 85 -15.02 -9.65 -9.89
N ARG A 86 -14.57 -8.65 -9.10
CA ARG A 86 -13.52 -7.71 -9.52
C ARG A 86 -12.21 -8.46 -9.76
N ASP A 87 -11.54 -8.09 -10.83
CA ASP A 87 -10.34 -8.74 -11.33
C ASP A 87 -9.32 -7.70 -11.78
N VAL A 88 -8.07 -7.95 -11.41
CA VAL A 88 -6.93 -7.08 -11.69
C VAL A 88 -5.93 -7.85 -12.52
N VAL A 89 -5.67 -7.36 -13.72
CA VAL A 89 -4.66 -7.93 -14.64
C VAL A 89 -3.49 -6.97 -14.71
N ALA A 90 -2.30 -7.46 -14.39
CA ALA A 90 -1.06 -6.69 -14.39
C ALA A 90 -0.09 -7.20 -15.45
N ARG A 91 0.33 -6.34 -16.36
CA ARG A 91 1.40 -6.63 -17.33
C ARG A 91 2.63 -5.82 -16.95
N VAL A 92 3.79 -6.45 -16.99
CA VAL A 92 5.03 -5.83 -16.53
C VAL A 92 6.16 -5.94 -17.54
N VAL A 93 7.10 -5.01 -17.43
CA VAL A 93 8.46 -5.14 -17.95
C VAL A 93 9.41 -4.98 -16.76
N LEU A 94 10.23 -5.99 -16.52
CA LEU A 94 11.19 -6.09 -15.44
C LEU A 94 12.62 -6.10 -16.00
N GLN A 95 13.54 -5.47 -15.29
CA GLN A 95 14.97 -5.56 -15.54
C GLN A 95 15.70 -6.11 -14.30
N SER A 96 16.45 -7.19 -14.48
CA SER A 96 17.28 -7.82 -13.44
C SER A 96 18.67 -8.09 -13.99
N GLY A 97 19.65 -7.30 -13.53
CA GLY A 97 20.97 -7.25 -14.15
C GLY A 97 20.87 -6.82 -15.62
N GLU A 98 21.41 -7.65 -16.52
CA GLU A 98 21.36 -7.42 -17.98
C GLU A 98 20.10 -8.01 -18.64
N ARG A 99 19.29 -8.80 -17.91
CA ARG A 99 18.10 -9.45 -18.46
C ARG A 99 16.88 -8.53 -18.36
N THR A 100 16.18 -8.34 -19.48
CA THR A 100 14.85 -7.72 -19.53
C THR A 100 13.80 -8.81 -19.79
N ILE A 101 12.73 -8.82 -19.00
CA ILE A 101 11.65 -9.82 -19.08
C ILE A 101 10.31 -9.10 -19.03
N GLY A 102 9.37 -9.49 -19.89
CA GLY A 102 8.01 -8.98 -19.86
C GLY A 102 6.98 -10.12 -19.79
N GLY A 103 5.82 -9.85 -19.20
CA GLY A 103 4.78 -10.85 -19.06
C GLY A 103 3.58 -10.41 -18.25
N LEU A 104 2.72 -11.37 -17.95
CA LEU A 104 1.63 -11.22 -17.00
C LEU A 104 2.19 -11.45 -15.59
N LEU A 105 2.07 -10.45 -14.71
CA LEU A 105 2.49 -10.57 -13.33
C LEU A 105 1.44 -11.35 -12.52
N GLU A 106 1.87 -12.44 -11.89
CA GLU A 106 1.06 -13.24 -10.97
C GLU A 106 1.18 -12.72 -9.53
N GLU A 107 2.42 -12.46 -9.10
CA GLU A 107 2.72 -11.87 -7.79
C GLU A 107 4.13 -11.26 -7.77
N ALA A 108 4.37 -10.31 -6.86
CA ALA A 108 5.71 -9.85 -6.49
C ALA A 108 5.67 -9.18 -5.11
N VAL A 109 6.82 -9.03 -4.46
CA VAL A 109 6.94 -8.20 -3.25
C VAL A 109 7.34 -6.79 -3.67
N SER A 110 6.59 -5.77 -3.26
CA SER A 110 6.95 -4.37 -3.52
C SER A 110 8.28 -4.02 -2.84
N GLY A 111 9.20 -3.42 -3.58
CA GLY A 111 10.39 -2.74 -3.04
C GLY A 111 10.14 -1.24 -2.84
N SER A 112 9.39 -0.65 -3.76
CA SER A 112 8.72 0.66 -3.71
C SER A 112 8.09 0.80 -5.09
N VAL A 113 6.76 0.67 -5.20
CA VAL A 113 6.05 0.68 -6.48
C VAL A 113 5.08 1.84 -6.49
N GLU A 114 5.35 2.82 -7.34
CA GLU A 114 4.50 3.98 -7.54
C GLU A 114 3.49 3.68 -8.63
N ILE A 115 2.23 4.06 -8.40
CA ILE A 115 1.13 3.88 -9.33
C ILE A 115 0.37 5.19 -9.53
N ALA A 116 -0.08 5.41 -10.76
CA ALA A 116 -1.00 6.47 -11.12
C ALA A 116 -2.03 5.93 -12.11
N GLY A 117 -3.27 6.36 -12.03
CA GLY A 117 -4.30 5.86 -12.93
C GLY A 117 -5.62 6.53 -12.79
N GLN A 118 -6.55 6.05 -13.60
CA GLN A 118 -7.93 6.52 -13.60
C GLN A 118 -8.89 5.34 -13.60
N THR A 119 -10.03 5.59 -12.99
CA THR A 119 -11.19 4.68 -12.97
C THR A 119 -12.23 5.19 -13.95
N PHE A 120 -13.11 4.29 -14.37
CA PHE A 120 -14.23 4.57 -15.26
C PHE A 120 -15.50 4.11 -14.55
N ASP A 121 -16.07 5.01 -13.74
CA ASP A 121 -17.04 4.64 -12.71
C ASP A 121 -18.46 4.41 -13.30
N ASP A 122 -18.72 4.95 -14.48
CA ASP A 122 -19.96 4.79 -15.23
C ASP A 122 -19.98 3.55 -16.12
N ILE A 123 -18.94 2.72 -16.11
CA ILE A 123 -18.89 1.48 -16.90
C ILE A 123 -18.36 0.30 -16.09
N THR A 124 -18.80 -0.90 -16.48
CA THR A 124 -18.23 -2.16 -16.00
C THR A 124 -17.90 -3.05 -17.19
N LEU A 125 -16.62 -3.37 -17.32
CA LEU A 125 -16.14 -4.33 -18.33
C LEU A 125 -16.13 -5.73 -17.72
N ARG A 126 -16.62 -6.73 -18.46
CA ARG A 126 -16.58 -8.13 -18.03
C ARG A 126 -15.75 -8.98 -18.98
N ARG A 127 -14.88 -9.78 -18.39
CA ARG A 127 -14.02 -10.74 -19.09
C ARG A 127 -14.74 -12.07 -19.25
N HIS A 128 -14.75 -12.57 -20.47
CA HIS A 128 -15.18 -13.92 -20.81
C HIS A 128 -14.04 -14.66 -21.51
N MET A 129 -14.01 -15.98 -21.36
CA MET A 129 -13.07 -16.80 -22.11
C MET A 129 -13.46 -16.77 -23.59
N ASP A 130 -12.54 -16.32 -24.43
CA ASP A 130 -12.63 -16.46 -25.88
C ASP A 130 -11.92 -17.76 -26.26
N TYR A 131 -12.69 -18.78 -26.68
CA TYR A 131 -12.16 -20.11 -27.00
C TYR A 131 -11.30 -20.13 -28.26
N ASP A 132 -11.47 -19.17 -29.16
CA ASP A 132 -10.67 -19.10 -30.39
C ASP A 132 -9.26 -18.63 -30.10
N SER A 133 -9.12 -17.63 -29.20
CA SER A 133 -7.82 -17.11 -28.79
C SER A 133 -7.29 -17.71 -27.50
N ASN A 134 -8.08 -18.52 -26.78
CA ASN A 134 -7.78 -19.03 -25.44
C ASN A 134 -7.41 -17.93 -24.42
N LEU A 135 -8.05 -16.76 -24.54
CA LEU A 135 -7.75 -15.59 -23.70
C LEU A 135 -9.01 -15.04 -23.04
N TRP A 136 -8.84 -14.50 -21.84
CA TRP A 136 -9.89 -13.74 -21.17
C TRP A 136 -9.96 -12.33 -21.77
N ARG A 137 -10.99 -12.08 -22.58
CA ARG A 137 -11.18 -10.81 -23.29
C ARG A 137 -12.36 -10.05 -22.72
N TRP A 138 -12.33 -8.73 -22.80
CA TRP A 138 -13.54 -7.93 -22.59
C TRP A 138 -14.52 -8.26 -23.71
N LEU A 139 -15.63 -8.92 -23.36
CA LEU A 139 -16.68 -9.34 -24.29
C LEU A 139 -18.06 -8.79 -23.90
N ASP A 140 -18.17 -8.14 -22.75
CA ASP A 140 -19.40 -7.50 -22.27
C ASP A 140 -19.07 -6.17 -21.56
N VAL A 141 -19.96 -5.20 -21.75
CA VAL A 141 -19.90 -3.86 -21.15
C VAL A 141 -21.28 -3.47 -20.62
N ALA A 142 -21.33 -3.08 -19.35
CA ALA A 142 -22.51 -2.46 -18.74
C ALA A 142 -22.23 -0.98 -18.48
N VAL A 143 -23.23 -0.13 -18.74
CA VAL A 143 -23.22 1.28 -18.34
C VAL A 143 -23.94 1.40 -17.01
N ASN A 144 -23.25 1.97 -16.02
CA ASN A 144 -23.76 2.15 -14.68
C ASN A 144 -24.38 3.54 -14.54
N VAL A 145 -25.50 3.62 -13.82
CA VAL A 145 -26.04 4.91 -13.38
C VAL A 145 -25.31 5.28 -12.09
N VAL A 146 -24.34 6.20 -12.18
CA VAL A 146 -23.64 6.69 -11.01
C VAL A 146 -24.58 7.59 -10.22
N THR A 147 -24.84 7.24 -8.97
CA THR A 147 -25.63 8.06 -8.06
C THR A 147 -24.68 8.90 -7.22
N ALA A 148 -24.79 10.24 -7.33
CA ALA A 148 -23.83 11.20 -6.79
C ALA A 148 -23.59 11.11 -5.26
N ASP A 149 -24.55 10.57 -4.51
CA ASP A 149 -24.58 10.69 -3.05
C ASP A 149 -23.78 9.61 -2.28
N GLY A 150 -23.39 8.50 -2.90
CA GLY A 150 -22.85 7.34 -2.19
C GLY A 150 -21.32 7.25 -2.11
N ASP A 151 -20.63 7.48 -3.23
CA ASP A 151 -19.23 7.07 -3.37
C ASP A 151 -18.21 8.20 -3.16
N ALA A 152 -18.60 9.48 -3.35
CA ALA A 152 -17.71 10.62 -3.11
C ALA A 152 -17.26 10.71 -1.63
N VAL A 153 -18.16 10.41 -0.69
CA VAL A 153 -17.90 10.44 0.76
C VAL A 153 -16.95 9.31 1.20
N ARG A 154 -16.99 8.15 0.55
CA ARG A 154 -16.10 7.01 0.89
C ARG A 154 -14.68 7.21 0.39
N SER A 155 -14.52 7.75 -0.82
CA SER A 155 -13.20 7.97 -1.42
C SER A 155 -12.36 8.96 -0.58
N GLY A 156 -12.99 9.99 -0.01
CA GLY A 156 -12.34 10.94 0.90
C GLY A 156 -11.95 10.34 2.26
N ARG A 157 -12.81 9.50 2.85
CA ARG A 157 -12.52 8.85 4.15
C ARG A 157 -11.38 7.82 4.06
N LEU A 158 -11.38 6.97 3.04
CA LEU A 158 -10.33 5.95 2.87
C LEU A 158 -8.97 6.58 2.52
N ALA A 159 -8.94 7.67 1.75
CA ALA A 159 -7.71 8.41 1.48
C ALA A 159 -7.13 9.05 2.75
N MET A 160 -7.97 9.43 3.73
CA MET A 160 -7.54 9.94 5.03
C MET A 160 -7.14 8.84 6.03
N GLU A 161 -7.75 7.65 5.97
CA GLU A 161 -7.38 6.49 6.80
C GLU A 161 -6.13 5.76 6.27
N ALA A 162 -5.78 5.93 5.00
CA ALA A 162 -4.58 5.38 4.37
C ALA A 162 -3.28 6.14 4.71
N MET A 163 -3.20 6.78 5.88
CA MET A 163 -1.91 7.15 6.47
C MET A 163 -1.73 6.50 7.84
N PRO A 164 -0.83 5.51 7.86
CA PRO A 164 0.39 5.69 8.62
C PRO A 164 1.52 5.82 7.60
N SER A 165 2.14 7.01 7.56
CA SER A 165 3.52 7.12 7.11
C SER A 165 4.30 5.95 7.71
N ARG A 166 4.73 4.99 6.89
CA ARG A 166 5.72 4.00 7.30
C ARG A 166 7.07 4.70 7.45
N LEU A 167 7.21 5.49 8.50
CA LEU A 167 8.50 5.77 9.10
C LEU A 167 8.69 4.75 10.23
N LEU A 168 9.33 3.64 9.82
CA LEU A 168 9.91 2.54 10.58
C LEU A 168 9.07 1.27 10.66
N GLU A 169 9.74 0.17 10.30
CA GLU A 169 9.42 -1.19 10.73
C GLU A 169 8.98 -1.18 12.21
N PRO A 170 7.92 -1.91 12.59
CA PRO A 170 7.60 -2.20 13.98
C PRO A 170 8.64 -3.16 14.56
N GLU A 171 9.91 -2.77 14.56
CA GLU A 171 10.86 -3.24 15.55
C GLU A 171 10.42 -2.64 16.89
N GLU A 172 9.57 -3.42 17.57
CA GLU A 172 9.25 -3.36 18.99
C GLU A 172 9.18 -1.94 19.57
N MET A 173 8.07 -1.23 19.33
CA MET A 173 7.74 -0.12 20.22
C MET A 173 7.77 -0.67 21.66
N PRO A 174 8.69 -0.20 22.51
CA PRO A 174 8.85 -0.80 23.82
C PRO A 174 7.55 -0.64 24.60
N GLN A 175 7.10 -1.72 25.26
CA GLN A 175 5.91 -1.69 26.10
C GLN A 175 6.17 -0.79 27.32
N LEU A 176 5.82 0.48 27.19
CA LEU A 176 5.95 1.48 28.25
C LEU A 176 5.01 1.16 29.41
N ARG A 177 5.51 1.26 30.65
CA ARG A 177 4.72 1.07 31.86
C ARG A 177 4.70 2.34 32.71
N VAL A 178 3.66 2.49 33.52
CA VAL A 178 3.61 3.52 34.55
C VAL A 178 4.79 3.33 35.51
N GLY A 179 5.52 4.40 35.77
CA GLY A 179 6.75 4.41 36.57
C GLY A 179 8.04 4.30 35.77
N ASP A 180 8.00 3.91 34.49
CA ASP A 180 9.17 4.00 33.62
C ASP A 180 9.59 5.46 33.40
N ALA A 181 10.85 5.65 33.00
CA ALA A 181 11.42 6.98 32.84
C ALA A 181 11.80 7.27 31.39
N LEU A 182 11.65 8.53 31.00
CA LEU A 182 12.02 9.05 29.69
C LEU A 182 13.07 10.15 29.88
N GLN A 183 14.20 10.02 29.18
CA GLN A 183 15.21 11.07 29.09
C GLN A 183 14.93 11.89 27.82
N HIS A 184 14.16 12.98 27.97
CA HIS A 184 13.76 13.84 26.87
C HIS A 184 14.77 15.00 26.67
N PRO A 185 15.19 15.32 25.43
CA PRO A 185 16.22 16.34 25.19
C PRO A 185 15.81 17.74 25.66
N ALA A 186 14.52 18.09 25.53
CA ALA A 186 14.00 19.40 25.94
C ALA A 186 13.35 19.43 27.34
N LEU A 187 12.83 18.30 27.83
CA LEU A 187 12.08 18.25 29.09
C LEU A 187 12.90 17.65 30.24
N GLY A 188 14.08 17.11 29.93
CA GLY A 188 14.92 16.41 30.89
C GLY A 188 14.34 15.04 31.27
N TYR A 189 14.60 14.63 32.52
CA TYR A 189 14.13 13.38 33.08
C TYR A 189 12.63 13.48 33.42
N CYS A 190 11.84 12.58 32.85
CA CYS A 190 10.39 12.54 33.02
C CYS A 190 9.96 11.13 33.42
N VAL A 191 8.93 11.01 34.25
CA VAL A 191 8.38 9.71 34.69
C VAL A 191 6.99 9.52 34.10
N ILE A 192 6.71 8.33 33.55
CA ILE A 192 5.40 8.00 33.01
C ILE A 192 4.42 7.81 34.17
N THR A 193 3.37 8.64 34.19
CA THR A 193 2.31 8.59 35.21
C THR A 193 1.05 7.87 34.74
N GLN A 194 0.77 7.93 33.43
CA GLN A 194 -0.35 7.25 32.82
C GLN A 194 -0.03 6.88 31.36
N VAL A 195 -0.51 5.71 30.93
CA VAL A 195 -0.49 5.27 29.53
C VAL A 195 -1.94 5.27 29.06
N HIS A 196 -2.26 6.05 28.03
CA HIS A 196 -3.64 6.21 27.55
C HIS A 196 -3.99 5.18 26.47
N ASP A 197 -3.13 5.10 25.45
CA ASP A 197 -3.25 4.29 24.24
C ASP A 197 -1.84 3.91 23.74
N SER A 198 -1.74 3.35 22.53
CA SER A 198 -0.45 2.99 21.92
C SER A 198 0.38 4.20 21.48
N ASP A 199 -0.19 5.40 21.41
CA ASP A 199 0.44 6.58 20.82
C ASP A 199 0.61 7.77 21.78
N ARG A 200 0.10 7.71 23.02
CA ARG A 200 0.15 8.81 24.00
C ARG A 200 0.41 8.35 25.43
N VAL A 201 1.23 9.13 26.12
CA VAL A 201 1.53 8.93 27.55
C VAL A 201 1.48 10.26 28.31
N ALA A 202 1.03 10.23 29.56
CA ALA A 202 1.16 11.35 30.49
C ALA A 202 2.45 11.21 31.28
N ILE A 203 3.29 12.24 31.25
CA ILE A 203 4.60 12.28 31.89
C ILE A 203 4.64 13.37 32.94
N GLN A 204 5.29 13.09 34.07
CA GLN A 204 5.62 14.07 35.09
C GLN A 204 7.08 14.49 34.93
N MET A 205 7.31 15.79 34.76
CA MET A 205 8.66 16.36 34.67
C MET A 205 9.27 16.54 36.07
N ALA A 206 10.59 16.75 36.13
CA ALA A 206 11.28 17.08 37.38
C ALA A 206 10.70 18.32 38.12
N THR A 207 10.01 19.21 37.39
CA THR A 207 9.32 20.37 37.95
C THR A 207 7.99 20.04 38.66
N GLY A 208 7.55 18.77 38.61
CA GLY A 208 6.26 18.31 39.13
C GLY A 208 5.07 18.53 38.18
N LYS A 209 5.23 19.31 37.11
CA LYS A 209 4.21 19.51 36.08
C LYS A 209 3.97 18.23 35.28
N ILE A 210 2.71 17.99 34.92
CA ILE A 210 2.28 16.87 34.08
C ILE A 210 2.04 17.38 32.66
N ALA A 211 2.56 16.66 31.66
CA ALA A 211 2.33 16.93 30.24
C ALA A 211 1.97 15.65 29.49
N GLN A 212 1.19 15.79 28.43
CA GLN A 212 0.94 14.69 27.50
C GLN A 212 1.97 14.69 26.38
N LEU A 213 2.49 13.50 26.06
CA LEU A 213 3.53 13.28 25.08
C LEU A 213 3.01 12.33 24.00
N HIS A 214 3.06 12.77 22.74
CA HIS A 214 2.68 11.95 21.59
C HIS A 214 3.89 11.11 21.14
N LEU A 215 3.79 9.78 21.20
CA LEU A 215 4.87 8.85 20.88
C LEU A 215 5.21 8.86 19.38
N GLY A 216 4.23 9.15 18.51
CA GLY A 216 4.44 9.22 17.06
C GLY A 216 5.45 10.26 16.56
N VAL A 217 5.86 11.23 17.38
CA VAL A 217 6.91 12.21 17.02
C VAL A 217 8.28 11.88 17.61
N LEU A 218 8.41 10.74 18.29
CA LEU A 218 9.58 10.36 19.06
C LEU A 218 10.16 9.03 18.58
N THR A 219 11.47 8.86 18.78
CA THR A 219 12.15 7.57 18.71
C THR A 219 12.68 7.24 20.09
N LEU A 220 12.28 6.08 20.61
CA LEU A 220 12.67 5.60 21.93
C LEU A 220 13.77 4.54 21.79
N LYS A 221 14.89 4.72 22.51
CA LYS A 221 15.92 3.69 22.68
C LYS A 221 15.89 3.18 24.11
N ARG A 222 15.74 1.86 24.29
CA ARG A 222 15.76 1.23 25.62
C ARG A 222 17.13 1.44 26.27
N GLY A 223 17.15 2.03 27.46
CA GLY A 223 18.34 2.27 28.26
C GLY A 223 18.42 1.34 29.47
N ALA A 224 19.11 1.79 30.52
CA ALA A 224 19.32 1.02 31.74
C ALA A 224 18.01 0.77 32.50
N THR A 225 17.93 -0.39 33.16
CA THR A 225 16.86 -0.71 34.11
C THR A 225 17.39 -0.51 35.53
N LYS A 226 16.72 0.31 36.33
CA LYS A 226 17.04 0.53 37.76
C LYS A 226 15.79 0.29 38.58
N GLN A 227 15.89 -0.53 39.64
CA GLN A 227 14.77 -0.86 40.53
C GLN A 227 13.51 -1.37 39.79
N GLY A 228 13.70 -2.19 38.76
CA GLY A 228 12.60 -2.74 37.95
C GLY A 228 11.92 -1.74 37.01
N ARG A 229 12.42 -0.50 36.92
CA ARG A 229 11.93 0.54 36.00
C ARG A 229 12.94 0.74 34.88
N THR A 230 12.47 0.77 33.64
CA THR A 230 13.32 0.99 32.47
C THR A 230 13.40 2.48 32.16
N THR A 231 14.60 2.99 31.90
CA THR A 231 14.79 4.35 31.40
C THR A 231 14.98 4.30 29.88
N TYR A 232 14.23 5.12 29.15
CA TYR A 232 14.31 5.23 27.69
C TYR A 232 14.95 6.55 27.27
N ALA A 233 15.92 6.50 26.36
CA ALA A 233 16.47 7.69 25.73
C ALA A 233 15.55 8.13 24.58
N VAL A 234 15.07 9.36 24.64
CA VAL A 234 14.13 9.91 23.66
C VAL A 234 14.88 10.76 22.63
N HIS A 235 14.59 10.55 21.34
CA HIS A 235 15.03 11.43 20.26
C HIS A 235 13.80 12.01 19.56
N VAL A 236 13.71 13.33 19.45
CA VAL A 236 12.60 14.00 18.77
C VAL A 236 12.85 13.99 17.26
N ARG A 237 11.92 13.45 16.48
CA ARG A 237 12.01 13.54 15.01
C ARG A 237 11.65 14.96 14.59
N ARG A 238 12.59 15.69 13.98
CA ARG A 238 12.26 16.94 13.30
C ARG A 238 11.43 16.57 12.07
N ARG A 239 10.20 17.09 11.99
CA ARG A 239 9.49 17.12 10.70
C ARG A 239 10.31 18.03 9.80
N ASN A 240 10.93 17.46 8.77
CA ASN A 240 11.40 18.26 7.64
C ASN A 240 10.12 18.76 6.96
N VAL A 241 9.79 20.03 7.23
CA VAL A 241 8.77 20.79 6.52
C VAL A 241 9.41 21.38 5.28
#